data_AF-A0A2V8C4K1-F1
#
_entry.id   AF-A0A2V8C4K1-F1
#
_cell.length_a   1.000
_cell.length_b   1.000
_cell.length_c   1.000
_cell.angle_alpha   90.00
_cell.angle_beta   90.00
_cell.angle_gamma   90.00
#
_symmetry.space_group_name_H-M   'P 1'
#
loop_
_entity.id
_entity.type
_entity.pdbx_description
1 polymer ?
#
loop_
_entity_poly.entity_id
_entity_poly.type
_entity_poly.pdbx_seq_one_letter_code
_entity_poly.pdbx_strand_id
1 'polypeptide(L)'
;MDMRLRIALVLAAIAITTACSERTLSAERAGSLIAALDGFRRDAHFTIATGLPFQSLSRCLSQNEIEQRRLNEFVLKQGWVRYESREAFVGFGTKASCTAFALTPGGMAASAQWAKGRSASGQGIVWIVPIGRRELVRVTKLTAAPDGSTQVEFDWKWTPNDTGVALQMATPNASTFFAQTKKSRASCRRADDRWRCVLAPWPTPADGLGELPS
;
A
#
# COMPACT_ATOMS: atom_id res chain seq x y z
N MET A 1 -16.09 33.71 -48.41
CA MET A 1 -15.10 33.28 -47.41
C MET A 1 -14.68 31.86 -47.74
N ASP A 2 -13.44 31.70 -48.22
CA ASP A 2 -12.89 30.46 -48.79
C ASP A 2 -12.97 29.28 -47.80
N MET A 3 -13.33 28.09 -48.29
CA MET A 3 -13.44 26.87 -47.48
C MET A 3 -12.11 26.51 -46.80
N ARG A 4 -10.98 26.85 -47.45
CA ARG A 4 -9.64 26.68 -46.87
C ARG A 4 -9.38 27.59 -45.68
N LEU A 5 -9.90 28.82 -45.71
CA LEU A 5 -9.81 29.78 -44.60
C LEU A 5 -10.65 29.33 -43.40
N ARG A 6 -11.82 28.72 -43.64
CA ARG A 6 -12.68 28.16 -42.58
C ARG A 6 -12.04 26.97 -41.89
N ILE A 7 -11.44 26.05 -42.65
CA ILE A 7 -10.74 24.88 -42.07
C ILE A 7 -9.49 25.32 -41.29
N ALA A 8 -8.72 26.28 -41.80
CA ALA A 8 -7.57 26.83 -41.10
C ALA A 8 -7.96 27.51 -39.77
N LEU A 9 -9.07 28.26 -39.74
CA LEU A 9 -9.58 28.89 -38.52
C LEU A 9 -10.08 27.87 -37.49
N VAL A 10 -10.75 26.80 -37.93
CA VAL A 10 -11.21 25.73 -37.04
C VAL A 10 -10.02 24.95 -36.46
N LEU A 11 -9.02 24.62 -37.27
CA LEU A 11 -7.81 23.94 -36.79
C LEU A 11 -6.98 24.82 -35.85
N ALA A 12 -6.87 26.13 -36.12
CA ALA A 12 -6.24 27.08 -35.21
C ALA A 12 -7.02 27.20 -33.88
N ALA A 13 -8.35 27.26 -33.92
CA ALA A 13 -9.17 27.29 -32.71
C ALA A 13 -9.04 26.01 -31.87
N ILE A 14 -8.95 24.83 -32.52
CA ILE A 14 -8.72 23.55 -31.82
C ILE A 14 -7.31 23.50 -31.20
N ALA A 15 -6.28 24.03 -31.87
CA ALA A 15 -4.93 24.09 -31.32
C ALA A 15 -4.79 25.09 -30.16
N ILE A 16 -5.57 26.18 -30.17
CA ILE A 16 -5.56 27.19 -29.10
C ILE A 16 -6.30 26.69 -27.85
N THR A 17 -7.36 25.89 -28.02
CA THR A 17 -8.10 25.32 -26.87
C THR A 17 -7.33 24.20 -26.17
N THR A 18 -6.55 23.39 -26.89
CA THR A 18 -5.68 22.35 -26.29
C THR A 18 -4.48 22.96 -25.56
N ALA A 19 -3.85 24.01 -26.10
CA ALA A 19 -2.71 24.68 -25.46
C ALA A 19 -3.08 25.45 -24.17
N CYS A 20 -4.30 25.98 -24.08
CA CYS A 20 -4.78 26.64 -22.86
C CYS A 20 -5.16 25.64 -21.75
N SER A 21 -5.53 24.40 -22.11
CA SER A 21 -5.92 23.35 -21.14
C SER A 21 -4.74 22.84 -20.30
N GLU A 22 -3.50 22.95 -20.76
CA GLU A 22 -2.34 22.42 -20.02
C GLU A 22 -1.86 23.37 -18.90
N ARG A 23 -2.21 24.66 -18.98
CA ARG A 23 -1.76 25.67 -18.01
C ARG A 23 -2.48 25.59 -16.67
N THR A 24 -3.71 25.11 -16.64
CA THR A 24 -4.50 24.95 -15.41
C THR A 24 -4.55 23.49 -14.99
N LEU A 25 -4.36 23.23 -13.70
CA LEU A 25 -4.46 21.87 -13.18
C LEU A 25 -5.94 21.51 -13.02
N SER A 26 -6.45 20.61 -13.86
CA SER A 26 -7.80 20.05 -13.70
C SER A 26 -7.83 18.94 -12.63
N ALA A 27 -9.01 18.63 -12.12
CA ALA A 27 -9.21 17.54 -11.16
C ALA A 27 -8.81 16.17 -11.74
N GLU A 28 -9.16 15.90 -12.99
CA GLU A 28 -8.79 14.67 -13.71
C GLU A 28 -7.27 14.57 -13.90
N ARG A 29 -6.62 15.67 -14.29
CA ARG A 29 -5.17 15.71 -14.46
C ARG A 29 -4.45 15.52 -13.13
N ALA A 30 -4.90 16.20 -12.08
CA ALA A 30 -4.39 16.01 -10.73
C ALA A 30 -4.54 14.57 -10.26
N GLY A 31 -5.72 13.97 -10.47
CA GLY A 31 -5.99 12.57 -10.14
C GLY A 31 -5.04 11.61 -10.86
N SER A 32 -4.83 11.81 -12.16
CA SER A 32 -3.91 11.01 -12.97
C SER A 32 -2.45 11.12 -12.49
N LEU A 33 -2.01 12.34 -12.17
CA LEU A 33 -0.66 12.58 -11.64
C LEU A 33 -0.48 11.93 -10.26
N ILE A 34 -1.48 12.02 -9.39
CA ILE A 34 -1.47 11.38 -8.06
C ILE A 34 -1.44 9.86 -8.18
N ALA A 35 -2.28 9.27 -9.04
CA ALA A 35 -2.34 7.84 -9.26
C ALA A 35 -1.01 7.26 -9.78
N ALA A 36 -0.21 8.06 -10.48
CA ALA A 36 1.11 7.69 -10.98
C ALA A 36 2.23 7.75 -9.92
N LEU A 37 2.01 8.38 -8.75
CA LEU A 37 3.05 8.53 -7.73
C LEU A 37 3.42 7.17 -7.11
N ASP A 38 4.71 6.88 -6.96
CA ASP A 38 5.18 5.64 -6.32
C ASP A 38 4.63 5.48 -4.90
N GLY A 39 4.55 6.58 -4.15
CA GLY A 39 3.97 6.58 -2.80
C GLY A 39 2.47 6.27 -2.79
N PHE A 40 1.74 6.58 -3.87
CA PHE A 40 0.32 6.25 -3.99
C PHE A 40 0.13 4.80 -4.45
N ARG A 41 1.00 4.30 -5.32
CA ARG A 41 0.96 2.92 -5.84
C ARG A 41 1.41 1.84 -4.83
N ARG A 42 1.73 2.20 -3.59
CA ARG A 42 2.07 1.22 -2.55
C ARG A 42 0.86 0.34 -2.25
N ASP A 43 1.09 -0.97 -2.17
CA ASP A 43 0.07 -1.94 -1.83
C ASP A 43 -0.22 -1.97 -0.33
N ALA A 44 -1.49 -2.21 0.01
CA ALA A 44 -1.86 -2.71 1.32
C ALA A 44 -1.25 -4.09 1.50
N HIS A 45 -0.72 -4.37 2.68
CA HIS A 45 -0.07 -5.63 2.96
C HIS A 45 -0.18 -6.00 4.43
N PHE A 46 0.03 -7.29 4.70
CA PHE A 46 0.47 -7.76 6.02
C PHE A 46 1.83 -8.44 5.89
N THR A 47 2.43 -8.76 7.03
CA THR A 47 3.73 -9.40 7.09
C THR A 47 3.67 -10.81 7.66
N ILE A 48 4.48 -11.70 7.10
CA ILE A 48 4.73 -13.04 7.64
C ILE A 48 6.22 -13.16 7.94
N ALA A 49 6.58 -13.32 9.20
CA ALA A 49 7.96 -13.60 9.58
C ALA A 49 8.24 -15.10 9.49
N THR A 50 9.25 -15.49 8.70
CA THR A 50 9.70 -16.90 8.60
C THR A 50 11.23 -16.97 8.57
N GLY A 51 11.80 -18.12 8.93
CA GLY A 51 13.23 -18.38 8.72
C GLY A 51 14.19 -17.57 9.62
N LEU A 52 13.78 -17.22 10.84
CA LEU A 52 14.66 -16.63 11.85
C LEU A 52 15.54 -17.74 12.50
N PRO A 53 16.84 -17.51 12.76
CA PRO A 53 17.44 -18.07 13.95
C PRO A 53 16.83 -17.34 15.16
N PHE A 54 16.22 -18.07 16.09
CA PHE A 54 15.67 -17.45 17.30
C PHE A 54 16.81 -17.13 18.27
N GLN A 55 17.30 -15.89 18.23
CA GLN A 55 18.28 -15.42 19.22
C GLN A 55 17.61 -14.94 20.52
N SER A 56 16.28 -14.89 20.56
CA SER A 56 15.50 -14.45 21.73
C SER A 56 14.09 -15.04 21.73
N LEU A 57 13.58 -15.37 22.92
CA LEU A 57 12.16 -15.74 23.13
C LEU A 57 11.17 -14.63 22.75
N SER A 58 11.59 -13.36 22.78
CA SER A 58 10.74 -12.21 22.38
C SER A 58 10.28 -12.25 20.92
N ARG A 59 10.85 -13.16 20.12
CA ARG A 59 10.51 -13.35 18.70
C ARG A 59 9.64 -14.58 18.46
N CYS A 60 9.36 -15.37 19.49
CA CYS A 60 8.46 -16.51 19.42
C CYS A 60 7.02 -16.03 19.28
N LEU A 61 6.21 -16.83 18.59
CA LEU A 61 4.78 -16.67 18.68
C LEU A 61 4.36 -17.00 20.11
N SER A 62 3.73 -16.04 20.77
CA SER A 62 3.04 -16.27 22.03
C SER A 62 1.86 -17.23 21.83
N GLN A 63 1.40 -17.86 22.91
CA GLN A 63 0.21 -18.70 22.87
C GLN A 63 -1.01 -17.92 22.36
N ASN A 64 -1.12 -16.66 22.75
CA ASN A 64 -2.17 -15.77 22.28
C ASN A 64 -2.11 -15.54 20.75
N GLU A 65 -0.92 -15.36 20.19
CA GLU A 65 -0.76 -15.24 18.75
C GLU A 65 -1.12 -16.53 18.02
N ILE A 66 -0.85 -17.69 18.62
CA ILE A 66 -1.18 -18.99 18.05
C ILE A 66 -2.70 -19.19 18.05
N GLU A 67 -3.37 -18.91 19.16
CA GLU A 67 -4.77 -19.29 19.38
C GLU A 67 -5.78 -18.23 18.94
N GLN A 68 -5.45 -16.94 19.06
CA GLN A 68 -6.46 -15.87 18.95
C GLN A 68 -6.27 -14.99 17.71
N ARG A 69 -5.12 -15.09 17.04
CA ARG A 69 -4.82 -14.21 15.92
C ARG A 69 -5.43 -14.76 14.63
N ARG A 70 -6.60 -14.24 14.24
CA ARG A 70 -7.29 -14.63 12.99
C ARG A 70 -6.42 -14.54 11.73
N LEU A 71 -5.47 -13.60 11.70
CA LEU A 71 -4.49 -13.52 10.60
C LEU A 71 -3.60 -14.77 10.52
N ASN A 72 -3.21 -15.32 11.68
CA ASN A 72 -2.42 -16.54 11.77
C ASN A 72 -3.23 -17.75 11.28
N GLU A 73 -4.49 -17.87 11.72
CA GLU A 73 -5.40 -18.90 11.20
C GLU A 73 -5.60 -18.79 9.69
N PHE A 74 -5.72 -17.57 9.18
CA PHE A 74 -5.86 -17.32 7.74
C PHE A 74 -4.66 -17.87 6.98
N VAL A 75 -3.43 -17.50 7.36
CA VAL A 75 -2.22 -17.96 6.64
C VAL A 75 -1.97 -19.47 6.78
N LEU A 76 -2.43 -20.09 7.87
CA LEU A 76 -2.44 -21.55 8.05
C LEU A 76 -3.45 -22.21 7.12
N LYS A 77 -4.69 -21.69 7.03
CA LYS A 77 -5.75 -22.22 6.15
C LYS A 77 -5.43 -22.05 4.67
N GLN A 78 -4.70 -20.99 4.30
CA GLN A 78 -4.14 -20.84 2.96
C GLN A 78 -3.04 -21.88 2.65
N GLY A 79 -2.60 -22.64 3.65
CA GLY A 79 -1.53 -23.62 3.52
C GLY A 79 -0.17 -22.99 3.26
N TRP A 80 0.03 -21.70 3.56
CA TRP A 80 1.28 -20.99 3.30
C TRP A 80 2.33 -21.23 4.37
N VAL A 81 1.89 -21.35 5.61
CA VAL A 81 2.77 -21.60 6.75
C VAL A 81 2.31 -22.82 7.52
N ARG A 82 3.24 -23.36 8.31
CA ARG A 82 2.95 -24.30 9.40
C ARG A 82 3.64 -23.80 10.66
N TYR A 83 3.15 -24.25 11.81
CA TYR A 83 3.91 -24.12 13.04
C TYR A 83 5.15 -25.00 12.99
N GLU A 84 6.21 -24.50 13.59
CA GLU A 84 7.45 -25.22 13.79
C GLU A 84 8.02 -24.86 15.15
N SER A 85 8.48 -25.89 15.86
CA SER A 85 9.22 -25.72 17.10
C SER A 85 10.70 -25.51 16.78
N ARG A 86 11.29 -24.43 17.31
CA ARG A 86 12.71 -24.10 17.13
C ARG A 86 13.35 -23.80 18.49
N GLU A 87 14.67 -23.92 18.57
CA GLU A 87 15.40 -23.47 19.75
C GLU A 87 15.63 -21.96 19.72
N ALA A 88 15.33 -21.29 20.82
CA ALA A 88 15.61 -19.88 21.06
C ALA A 88 16.61 -19.70 22.20
N PHE A 89 17.57 -18.79 22.07
CA PHE A 89 18.45 -18.41 23.18
C PHE A 89 17.72 -17.53 24.20
N VAL A 90 17.89 -17.84 25.49
CA VAL A 90 17.28 -17.09 26.62
C VAL A 90 18.32 -16.37 27.50
N GLY A 91 19.59 -16.35 27.07
CA GLY A 91 20.73 -15.83 27.84
C GLY A 91 21.53 -16.96 28.52
N PHE A 92 22.75 -16.66 28.98
CA PHE A 92 23.59 -17.61 29.76
C PHE A 92 23.75 -19.02 29.17
N GLY A 93 23.74 -19.15 27.83
CA GLY A 93 23.88 -20.44 27.15
C GLY A 93 22.67 -21.37 27.23
N THR A 94 21.57 -20.94 27.88
CA THR A 94 20.33 -21.73 27.93
C THR A 94 19.51 -21.50 26.67
N LYS A 95 18.89 -22.59 26.21
CA LYS A 95 17.99 -22.62 25.06
C LYS A 95 16.60 -23.05 25.52
N ALA A 96 15.57 -22.48 24.91
CA ALA A 96 14.19 -22.84 25.14
C ALA A 96 13.50 -23.18 23.81
N SER A 97 12.50 -24.05 23.86
CA SER A 97 11.67 -24.37 22.69
C SER A 97 10.73 -23.21 22.39
N CYS A 98 10.56 -22.89 21.11
CA CYS A 98 9.89 -21.69 20.61
C CYS A 98 9.02 -22.04 19.41
N THR A 99 7.77 -21.59 19.39
CA THR A 99 6.88 -21.79 18.24
C THR A 99 7.02 -20.64 17.25
N ALA A 100 7.11 -21.00 15.97
CA ALA A 100 7.32 -20.06 14.87
C ALA A 100 6.61 -20.50 13.60
N PHE A 101 6.51 -19.60 12.62
CA PHE A 101 6.12 -19.97 11.26
C PHE A 101 7.29 -20.44 10.43
N ALA A 102 7.08 -21.56 9.74
CA ALA A 102 7.87 -22.00 8.61
C ALA A 102 7.01 -21.99 7.35
N LEU A 103 7.58 -21.59 6.21
CA LEU A 103 6.90 -21.74 4.93
C LEU A 103 6.71 -23.22 4.60
N THR A 104 5.53 -23.57 4.11
CA THR A 104 5.28 -24.86 3.45
C THR A 104 5.78 -24.80 2.00
N PRO A 105 5.77 -25.92 1.24
CA PRO A 105 5.98 -25.87 -0.21
C PRO A 105 5.01 -24.92 -0.94
N GLY A 106 3.74 -24.89 -0.52
CA GLY A 106 2.74 -23.96 -1.06
C GLY A 106 3.07 -22.50 -0.74
N GLY A 107 3.52 -22.21 0.49
CA GLY A 107 3.98 -20.88 0.87
C GLY A 107 5.24 -20.44 0.13
N MET A 108 6.18 -21.36 -0.12
CA MET A 108 7.35 -21.07 -0.94
C MET A 108 6.94 -20.68 -2.37
N ALA A 109 6.01 -21.42 -2.98
CA ALA A 109 5.49 -21.08 -4.31
C ALA A 109 4.78 -19.71 -4.31
N ALA A 110 3.90 -19.46 -3.34
CA ALA A 110 3.18 -18.18 -3.22
C ALA A 110 4.14 -17.00 -2.99
N SER A 111 5.20 -17.22 -2.19
CA SER A 111 6.19 -16.20 -1.85
C SER A 111 7.03 -15.70 -3.02
N ALA A 112 6.98 -16.37 -4.18
CA ALA A 112 7.59 -15.87 -5.41
C ALA A 112 7.01 -14.51 -5.85
N GLN A 113 5.79 -14.19 -5.44
CA GLN A 113 5.11 -12.92 -5.73
C GLN A 113 5.20 -11.90 -4.58
N TRP A 114 5.81 -12.27 -3.46
CA TRP A 114 5.88 -11.43 -2.26
C TRP A 114 7.19 -10.67 -2.21
N ALA A 115 7.15 -9.44 -1.70
CA ALA A 115 8.37 -8.71 -1.43
C ALA A 115 9.06 -9.26 -0.16
N LYS A 116 10.39 -9.20 -0.14
CA LYS A 116 11.20 -9.56 1.03
C LYS A 116 11.63 -8.30 1.76
N GLY A 117 11.19 -8.16 3.00
CA GLY A 117 11.73 -7.21 3.98
C GLY A 117 12.80 -7.86 4.86
N ARG A 118 13.61 -7.02 5.49
CA ARG A 118 14.45 -7.43 6.62
C ARG A 118 13.66 -7.21 7.91
N SER A 119 13.80 -8.12 8.87
CA SER A 119 13.36 -7.88 10.25
C SER A 119 14.02 -6.62 10.80
N ALA A 120 13.37 -5.94 11.74
CA ALA A 120 13.94 -4.81 12.49
C ALA A 120 15.26 -5.19 13.19
N SER A 121 15.50 -6.47 13.49
CA SER A 121 16.76 -6.99 14.05
C SER A 121 17.83 -7.36 13.00
N GLY A 122 17.55 -7.17 11.71
CA GLY A 122 18.46 -7.57 10.62
C GLY A 122 18.61 -9.09 10.40
N GLN A 123 17.95 -9.91 11.21
CA GLN A 123 18.00 -11.37 11.14
C GLN A 123 16.65 -11.93 10.69
N GLY A 124 16.66 -12.85 9.73
CA GLY A 124 15.48 -13.52 9.15
C GLY A 124 14.77 -12.75 8.03
N ILE A 125 13.77 -13.41 7.43
CA ILE A 125 13.01 -12.90 6.28
C ILE A 125 11.61 -12.54 6.75
N VAL A 126 11.23 -11.28 6.50
CA VAL A 126 9.84 -10.84 6.63
C VAL A 126 9.25 -10.79 5.23
N TRP A 127 8.25 -11.61 4.97
CA TRP A 127 7.50 -11.57 3.73
C TRP A 127 6.44 -10.50 3.81
N ILE A 128 6.34 -9.68 2.77
CA ILE A 128 5.35 -8.62 2.61
C ILE A 128 4.32 -9.14 1.62
N VAL A 129 3.15 -9.52 2.12
CA VAL A 129 2.08 -10.14 1.34
C VAL A 129 1.12 -9.06 0.87
N PRO A 130 1.04 -8.76 -0.44
CA PRO A 130 0.12 -7.75 -0.94
C PRO A 130 -1.33 -8.25 -0.85
N ILE A 131 -2.22 -7.40 -0.33
CA ILE A 131 -3.66 -7.69 -0.16
C ILE A 131 -4.56 -6.74 -0.95
N GLY A 132 -4.01 -5.68 -1.53
CA GLY A 132 -4.79 -4.74 -2.34
C GLY A 132 -4.02 -3.49 -2.71
N ARG A 133 -4.59 -2.70 -3.61
CA ARG A 133 -4.00 -1.49 -4.18
C ARG A 133 -4.80 -0.24 -3.83
N ARG A 134 -4.16 0.92 -3.75
CA ARG A 134 -4.90 2.19 -3.60
C ARG A 134 -5.64 2.49 -4.89
N GLU A 135 -6.90 2.88 -4.74
CA GLU A 135 -7.73 3.39 -5.82
C GLU A 135 -8.13 4.83 -5.48
N LEU A 136 -7.83 5.75 -6.40
CA LEU A 136 -8.31 7.12 -6.29
C LEU A 136 -9.82 7.12 -6.55
N VAL A 137 -10.60 7.60 -5.59
CA VAL A 137 -12.06 7.71 -5.74
C VAL A 137 -12.39 8.99 -6.49
N ARG A 138 -11.86 10.13 -6.03
CA ARG A 138 -12.06 11.44 -6.66
C ARG A 138 -11.11 12.48 -6.10
N VAL A 139 -10.81 13.50 -6.90
CA VAL A 139 -10.28 14.77 -6.39
C VAL A 139 -11.45 15.59 -5.83
N THR A 140 -11.32 16.04 -4.59
CA THR A 140 -12.39 16.74 -3.87
C THR A 140 -12.22 18.25 -3.92
N LYS A 141 -10.98 18.74 -3.97
CA LYS A 141 -10.68 20.17 -3.97
C LYS A 141 -9.31 20.48 -4.59
N LEU A 142 -9.23 21.62 -5.26
CA LEU A 142 -8.00 22.23 -5.75
C LEU A 142 -7.90 23.64 -5.18
N THR A 143 -6.80 23.95 -4.51
CA THR A 143 -6.56 25.26 -3.90
C THR A 143 -5.20 25.78 -4.34
N ALA A 144 -5.17 26.91 -5.05
CA ALA A 144 -3.91 27.57 -5.38
C ALA A 144 -3.24 28.08 -4.11
N ALA A 145 -1.93 27.85 -3.97
CA ALA A 145 -1.12 28.30 -2.86
C ALA A 145 -0.25 29.51 -3.28
N PRO A 146 0.12 30.40 -2.34
CA PRO A 146 0.93 31.59 -2.65
C PRO A 146 2.31 31.28 -3.23
N ASP A 147 2.84 30.09 -3.00
CA ASP A 147 4.14 29.62 -3.48
C ASP A 147 4.13 29.16 -4.96
N GLY A 148 2.97 29.28 -5.64
CA GLY A 148 2.75 28.85 -7.02
C GLY A 148 2.41 27.36 -7.17
N SER A 149 2.24 26.62 -6.06
CA SER A 149 1.72 25.26 -6.08
C SER A 149 0.18 25.24 -6.04
N THR A 150 -0.40 24.08 -6.30
CA THR A 150 -1.82 23.79 -6.13
C THR A 150 -1.94 22.65 -5.13
N GLN A 151 -2.57 22.93 -4.00
CA GLN A 151 -2.95 21.94 -3.01
C GLN A 151 -4.15 21.14 -3.52
N VAL A 152 -3.98 19.83 -3.65
CA VAL A 152 -5.01 18.89 -4.09
C VAL A 152 -5.49 18.10 -2.87
N GLU A 153 -6.78 18.12 -2.60
CA GLU A 153 -7.44 17.22 -1.66
C GLU A 153 -8.18 16.14 -2.46
N PHE A 154 -8.12 14.89 -1.98
CA PHE A 154 -8.71 13.76 -2.69
C PHE A 154 -9.13 12.64 -1.75
N ASP A 155 -10.12 11.87 -2.20
CA ASP A 155 -10.59 10.66 -1.54
C ASP A 155 -10.00 9.44 -2.25
N TRP A 156 -9.62 8.42 -1.49
CA TRP A 156 -9.10 7.16 -2.00
C TRP A 156 -9.53 6.00 -1.10
N LYS A 157 -9.48 4.78 -1.60
CA LYS A 157 -9.76 3.56 -0.83
C LYS A 157 -8.80 2.44 -1.21
N TRP A 158 -8.76 1.38 -0.41
CA TRP A 158 -8.09 0.14 -0.81
C TRP A 158 -9.04 -0.71 -1.66
N THR A 159 -8.56 -1.21 -2.78
CA THR A 159 -9.24 -2.23 -3.58
C THR A 159 -8.53 -3.56 -3.35
N PRO A 160 -9.22 -4.57 -2.80
CA PRO A 160 -8.61 -5.87 -2.50
C PRO A 160 -8.21 -6.61 -3.77
N ASN A 161 -7.12 -7.38 -3.70
CA ASN A 161 -6.84 -8.47 -4.64
C ASN A 161 -7.48 -9.78 -4.13
N ASP A 162 -7.25 -10.91 -4.81
CA ASP A 162 -7.83 -12.21 -4.42
C ASP A 162 -7.49 -12.59 -2.97
N THR A 163 -6.24 -12.36 -2.54
CA THR A 163 -5.82 -12.55 -1.14
C THR A 163 -6.59 -11.63 -0.19
N GLY A 164 -6.76 -10.36 -0.54
CA GLY A 164 -7.54 -9.40 0.24
C GLY A 164 -9.02 -9.76 0.33
N VAL A 165 -9.60 -10.30 -0.74
CA VAL A 165 -10.97 -10.83 -0.74
C VAL A 165 -11.10 -12.01 0.22
N ALA A 166 -10.18 -12.97 0.15
CA ALA A 166 -10.17 -14.10 1.08
C ALA A 166 -9.96 -13.66 2.55
N LEU A 167 -9.10 -12.65 2.78
CA LEU A 167 -8.86 -12.11 4.10
C LEU A 167 -10.10 -11.43 4.70
N GLN A 168 -10.90 -10.74 3.90
CA GLN A 168 -12.16 -10.12 4.33
C GLN A 168 -13.19 -11.15 4.82
N MET A 169 -13.25 -12.32 4.19
CA MET A 169 -14.11 -13.41 4.63
C MET A 169 -13.64 -14.03 5.94
N ALA A 170 -12.33 -14.07 6.17
CA ALA A 170 -11.73 -14.65 7.37
C ALA A 170 -11.75 -13.70 8.57
N THR A 171 -11.66 -12.38 8.34
CA THR A 171 -11.45 -11.38 9.38
C THR A 171 -12.37 -10.18 9.20
N PRO A 172 -13.34 -9.92 10.11
CA PRO A 172 -14.25 -8.78 10.02
C PRO A 172 -13.53 -7.43 9.90
N ASN A 173 -12.39 -7.28 10.60
CA ASN A 173 -11.58 -6.05 10.54
C ASN A 173 -11.02 -5.78 9.14
N ALA A 174 -10.74 -6.81 8.34
CA ALA A 174 -10.29 -6.62 6.96
C ALA A 174 -11.43 -6.09 6.09
N SER A 175 -12.67 -6.54 6.30
CA SER A 175 -13.83 -5.97 5.59
C SER A 175 -13.98 -4.47 5.86
N THR A 176 -13.87 -4.06 7.13
CA THR A 176 -13.92 -2.64 7.51
C THR A 176 -12.77 -1.85 6.90
N PHE A 177 -11.56 -2.43 6.86
CA PHE A 177 -10.37 -1.81 6.28
C PHE A 177 -10.55 -1.47 4.78
N PHE A 178 -11.10 -2.40 3.99
CA PHE A 178 -11.31 -2.18 2.56
C PHE A 178 -12.55 -1.31 2.25
N ALA A 179 -13.56 -1.31 3.11
CA ALA A 179 -14.75 -0.46 2.95
C ALA A 179 -14.46 1.03 3.23
N GLN A 180 -13.40 1.35 3.99
CA GLN A 180 -13.10 2.71 4.42
C GLN A 180 -12.57 3.58 3.26
N THR A 181 -13.27 4.68 2.99
CA THR A 181 -12.73 5.78 2.17
C THR A 181 -11.89 6.71 3.05
N LYS A 182 -10.69 7.04 2.58
CA LYS A 182 -9.69 7.87 3.26
C LYS A 182 -9.48 9.16 2.50
N LYS A 183 -9.15 10.24 3.21
CA LYS A 183 -8.88 11.56 2.64
C LYS A 183 -7.39 11.85 2.66
N SER A 184 -6.83 12.29 1.54
CA SER A 184 -5.41 12.60 1.40
C SER A 184 -5.19 13.97 0.77
N ARG A 185 -3.93 14.40 0.82
CA ARG A 185 -3.47 15.65 0.24
C ARG A 185 -2.23 15.44 -0.62
N ALA A 186 -2.13 16.19 -1.71
CA ALA A 186 -0.93 16.31 -2.54
C ALA A 186 -0.66 17.78 -2.85
N SER A 187 0.61 18.15 -3.01
CA SER A 187 0.99 19.44 -3.57
C SER A 187 1.43 19.21 -5.02
N CYS A 188 0.82 19.92 -5.95
CA CYS A 188 1.15 19.86 -7.37
C CYS A 188 1.72 21.20 -7.82
N ARG A 189 2.89 21.18 -8.46
CA ARG A 189 3.55 22.38 -8.98
C ARG A 189 3.89 22.18 -10.44
N ARG A 190 3.82 23.26 -11.21
CA ARG A 190 4.29 23.26 -12.59
C ARG A 190 5.81 23.54 -12.61
N ALA A 191 6.56 22.68 -13.29
CA ALA A 191 8.00 22.80 -13.52
C ALA A 191 8.29 22.41 -14.97
N ASP A 192 8.98 23.28 -15.72
CA ASP A 192 9.34 23.08 -17.14
C ASP A 192 8.15 22.62 -18.00
N ASP A 193 7.05 23.39 -17.92
CA ASP A 193 5.76 23.13 -18.59
C ASP A 193 5.10 21.79 -18.28
N ARG A 194 5.55 21.09 -17.23
CA ARG A 194 4.92 19.86 -16.76
C ARG A 194 4.44 20.00 -15.31
N TRP A 195 3.26 19.47 -15.05
CA TRP A 195 2.77 19.32 -13.69
C TRP A 195 3.45 18.14 -13.01
N ARG A 196 3.92 18.36 -11.79
CA ARG A 196 4.47 17.34 -10.90
C ARG A 196 3.75 17.42 -9.58
N CYS A 197 3.37 16.27 -9.03
CA CYS A 197 2.73 16.19 -7.73
C CYS A 197 3.62 15.46 -6.74
N VAL A 198 3.50 15.82 -5.47
CA VAL A 198 4.08 15.10 -4.34
C VAL A 198 2.98 14.86 -3.32
N LEU A 199 2.93 13.67 -2.74
CA LEU A 199 2.02 13.42 -1.63
C LEU A 199 2.48 14.26 -0.44
N ALA A 200 1.54 14.95 0.21
CA ALA A 200 1.86 15.58 1.48
C ALA A 200 2.23 14.48 2.49
N PRO A 201 3.29 14.68 3.30
CA PRO A 201 3.56 13.76 4.39
C PRO A 201 2.33 13.69 5.29
N TRP A 202 1.83 12.48 5.48
CA TRP A 202 0.79 12.23 6.46
C TRP A 202 1.36 12.47 7.87
N PRO A 203 0.60 13.04 8.82
CA PRO A 203 0.87 12.77 10.23
C PRO A 203 0.64 11.28 10.41
N THR A 204 1.71 10.49 10.53
CA THR A 204 1.72 9.03 10.47
C THR A 204 0.64 8.40 11.37
N PRO A 205 -0.34 7.66 10.82
CA PRO A 205 -0.94 6.55 11.53
C PRO A 205 -0.55 5.30 10.74
N ALA A 206 0.40 4.52 11.28
CA ALA A 206 0.95 3.28 10.73
C ALA A 206 0.21 2.74 9.48
N ASP A 207 0.70 3.11 8.29
CA ASP A 207 0.07 2.78 6.99
C ASP A 207 0.30 1.31 6.57
N GLY A 208 0.76 0.47 7.49
CA GLY A 208 0.60 -0.98 7.42
C GLY A 208 -0.73 -1.37 8.07
N LEU A 209 -1.04 -2.66 8.14
CA LEU A 209 -1.83 -3.17 9.27
C LEU A 209 -0.99 -3.01 10.56
N GLY A 210 -0.67 -1.77 10.92
CA GLY A 210 -0.11 -1.38 12.21
C GLY A 210 -1.18 -1.70 13.23
N GLU A 211 -1.12 -2.96 13.67
CA GLU A 211 -1.98 -3.56 14.66
C GLU A 211 -3.46 -3.50 14.25
N LEU A 212 -3.98 -4.65 13.78
CA LEU A 212 -5.34 -5.01 14.18
C LEU A 212 -5.45 -4.65 15.68
N PRO A 213 -6.40 -3.79 16.09
CA PRO A 213 -6.52 -3.45 17.49
C PRO A 213 -6.56 -4.74 18.30
N SER A 214 -5.66 -4.79 19.28
CA SER A 214 -5.60 -5.73 20.39
C SER A 214 -6.97 -6.21 20.84
#